data_AF-A0A1L8TPE8-F1
#
_entry.id   AF-A0A1L8TPE8-F1
#
_cell.length_a   1.000
_cell.length_b   1.000
_cell.length_c   1.000
_cell.angle_alpha   90.00
_cell.angle_beta   90.00
_cell.angle_gamma   90.00
#
_symmetry.space_group_name_H-M   'P 1'
#
loop_
_entity.id
_entity.type
_entity.pdbx_description
1 polymer ?
#
loop_
_entity_poly.entity_id
_entity_poly.type
_entity_poly.pdbx_seq_one_letter_code
_entity_poly.pdbx_strand_id
1 'polypeptide(L)'
;MIRWIEDFDIEVVDTEFDALLLECQLIHQFRPKYNHMMNYYENYGYFQFIQSSPYLNVLSDWSEKGLVLGPFYKESKIKEIRDIINSVYRLDGPLKYAAGIVASYQTVSPEAEFDLRIKEIKSTLIGDSTALLTRIEERVQAATQREDYEASAQWWQKYLTVQRFLRRNKQVLQIIQNQRFVGILPDQGKFYCYLYVKGEI
;
A
#
# COMPACT_ATOMS: atom_id res chain seq x y z
N MET A 1 -28.17 -4.85 -23.30
CA MET A 1 -28.43 -3.57 -23.99
C MET A 1 -28.40 -2.47 -22.93
N ILE A 2 -27.48 -1.51 -23.04
CA ILE A 2 -27.36 -0.40 -22.08
C ILE A 2 -28.43 0.64 -22.47
N ARG A 3 -29.34 0.95 -21.54
CA ARG A 3 -30.53 1.80 -21.83
C ARG A 3 -30.22 3.30 -22.01
N TRP A 4 -28.96 3.71 -21.87
CA TRP A 4 -28.52 5.12 -21.81
C TRP A 4 -27.58 5.49 -22.97
N ILE A 5 -27.60 4.72 -24.07
CA ILE A 5 -26.85 5.05 -25.29
C ILE A 5 -27.82 5.77 -26.22
N GLU A 6 -27.58 7.07 -26.43
CA GLU A 6 -28.32 7.88 -27.42
C GLU A 6 -27.58 7.94 -28.76
N ASP A 7 -26.24 7.90 -28.75
CA ASP A 7 -25.37 7.95 -29.93
C ASP A 7 -24.03 7.22 -29.69
N PHE A 8 -23.23 7.00 -30.73
CA PHE A 8 -21.87 6.46 -30.64
C PHE A 8 -20.94 6.89 -31.80
N ASP A 9 -19.68 7.18 -31.47
CA ASP A 9 -18.61 7.45 -32.44
C ASP A 9 -17.68 6.23 -32.62
N ILE A 10 -16.98 6.16 -33.76
CA ILE A 10 -15.97 5.14 -34.06
C ILE A 10 -14.75 5.81 -34.71
N GLU A 11 -13.56 5.54 -34.18
CA GLU A 11 -12.28 5.89 -34.80
C GLU A 11 -11.60 4.62 -35.35
N VAL A 12 -10.99 4.71 -36.53
CA VAL A 12 -10.30 3.60 -37.21
C VAL A 12 -8.80 3.82 -37.14
N VAL A 13 -8.06 2.77 -36.81
CA VAL A 13 -6.60 2.77 -36.64
C VAL A 13 -5.95 1.57 -37.32
N ASP A 14 -4.64 1.66 -37.59
CA ASP A 14 -3.93 0.72 -38.45
C ASP A 14 -3.68 -0.67 -37.82
N THR A 15 -3.58 -0.76 -36.49
CA THR A 15 -3.34 -2.05 -35.79
C THR A 15 -4.19 -2.23 -34.53
N GLU A 16 -4.36 -3.48 -34.10
CA GLU A 16 -5.00 -3.85 -32.81
C GLU A 16 -4.26 -3.23 -31.61
N PHE A 17 -2.95 -3.08 -31.69
CA PHE A 17 -2.15 -2.46 -30.64
C PHE A 17 -2.43 -0.94 -30.53
N ASP A 18 -2.55 -0.26 -31.67
CA ASP A 18 -2.93 1.16 -31.71
C ASP A 18 -4.38 1.35 -31.22
N ALA A 19 -5.28 0.42 -31.52
CA ALA A 19 -6.65 0.43 -31.00
C ALA A 19 -6.68 0.32 -29.48
N LEU A 20 -5.87 -0.57 -28.90
CA LEU A 20 -5.75 -0.72 -27.46
C LEU A 20 -5.09 0.50 -26.79
N LEU A 21 -4.11 1.14 -27.44
CA LEU A 21 -3.51 2.40 -26.96
C LEU A 21 -4.52 3.56 -26.99
N LEU A 22 -5.27 3.70 -28.09
CA LEU A 22 -6.32 4.71 -28.24
C LEU A 22 -7.46 4.48 -27.23
N GLU A 23 -7.92 3.23 -27.06
CA GLU A 23 -8.87 2.84 -26.01
C GLU A 23 -8.35 3.28 -24.64
N CYS A 24 -7.09 2.98 -24.29
CA CYS A 24 -6.48 3.43 -23.05
C CYS A 24 -6.56 4.95 -22.91
N GLN A 25 -6.19 5.72 -23.94
CA GLN A 25 -6.20 7.19 -23.92
C GLN A 25 -7.62 7.76 -23.72
N LEU A 26 -8.58 7.29 -24.50
CA LEU A 26 -9.99 7.71 -24.43
C LEU A 26 -10.61 7.38 -23.06
N ILE A 27 -10.33 6.19 -22.51
CA ILE A 27 -10.73 5.82 -21.15
C ILE A 27 -10.15 6.80 -20.11
N HIS A 28 -8.86 7.14 -20.23
CA HIS A 28 -8.19 8.05 -19.31
C HIS A 28 -8.73 9.48 -19.37
N GLN A 29 -9.10 9.94 -20.57
CA GLN A 29 -9.65 11.27 -20.85
C GLN A 29 -11.10 11.40 -20.37
N PHE A 30 -11.98 10.49 -20.80
CA PHE A 30 -13.43 10.63 -20.60
C PHE A 30 -13.97 9.94 -19.35
N ARG A 31 -13.20 9.03 -18.73
CA ARG A 31 -13.58 8.26 -17.54
C ARG A 31 -15.00 7.66 -17.60
N PRO A 32 -15.42 7.02 -18.71
CA PRO A 32 -16.83 6.71 -18.99
C PRO A 32 -17.43 5.74 -17.97
N LYS A 33 -18.51 6.13 -17.28
CA LYS A 33 -19.13 5.43 -16.12
C LYS A 33 -19.27 3.90 -16.22
N TYR A 34 -19.52 3.37 -17.42
CA TYR A 34 -19.74 1.94 -17.65
C TYR A 34 -18.46 1.11 -17.82
N ASN A 35 -17.33 1.75 -18.11
CA ASN A 35 -16.07 1.06 -18.19
C ASN A 35 -15.51 0.79 -16.79
N HIS A 36 -15.10 -0.46 -16.54
CA HIS A 36 -14.61 -0.90 -15.23
C HIS A 36 -13.08 -1.11 -15.22
N MET A 37 -12.43 -1.18 -16.39
CA MET A 37 -10.99 -1.40 -16.56
C MET A 37 -10.30 -0.07 -16.89
N MET A 38 -9.12 0.23 -16.33
CA MET A 38 -8.35 1.49 -16.52
C MET A 38 -9.05 2.81 -16.09
N ASN A 39 -10.36 2.78 -15.87
CA ASN A 39 -11.18 3.93 -15.51
C ASN A 39 -10.85 4.49 -14.12
N TYR A 40 -10.53 3.61 -13.18
CA TYR A 40 -9.83 4.01 -11.96
C TYR A 40 -8.33 3.96 -12.23
N TYR A 41 -7.66 5.12 -12.12
CA TYR A 41 -6.31 5.09 -11.56
C TYR A 41 -6.45 4.38 -10.21
N GLU A 42 -5.82 3.22 -10.05
CA GLU A 42 -5.61 2.69 -8.71
C GLU A 42 -4.67 3.71 -8.05
N ASN A 43 -5.22 4.62 -7.22
CA ASN A 43 -4.45 5.61 -6.47
C ASN A 43 -3.58 4.86 -5.47
N TYR A 44 -2.47 4.32 -5.96
CA TYR A 44 -1.43 3.74 -5.13
C TYR A 44 -0.86 4.83 -4.25
N GLY A 45 -0.26 4.39 -3.15
CA GLY A 45 0.59 5.26 -2.35
C GLY A 45 1.65 4.44 -1.65
N TYR A 46 2.44 5.16 -0.88
CA TYR A 46 3.63 4.61 -0.24
C TYR A 46 3.63 4.96 1.23
N PHE A 47 4.10 4.04 2.07
CA PHE A 47 4.53 4.37 3.42
C PHE A 47 5.95 4.90 3.35
N GLN A 48 6.22 6.03 3.99
CA GLN A 48 7.57 6.58 4.11
C GLN A 48 7.95 6.66 5.59
N PHE A 49 9.05 6.01 5.96
CA PHE A 49 9.64 6.14 7.29
C PHE A 49 10.79 7.16 7.25
N ILE A 50 10.74 8.15 8.15
CA ILE A 50 11.75 9.21 8.29
C ILE A 50 12.30 9.18 9.72
N GLN A 51 13.55 9.58 9.92
CA GLN A 51 14.21 9.70 11.24
C GLN A 51 13.70 10.89 12.09
N SER A 52 12.73 11.67 11.61
CA SER A 52 12.14 12.82 12.28
C SER A 52 10.62 12.69 12.35
N SER A 53 10.01 13.08 13.47
CA SER A 53 8.55 13.12 13.61
C SER A 53 7.87 14.05 12.58
N PRO A 54 6.74 13.67 11.95
CA PRO A 54 6.09 12.35 12.02
C PRO A 54 6.91 11.27 11.32
N TYR A 55 7.19 10.19 12.07
CA TYR A 55 8.13 9.15 11.65
C TYR A 55 7.55 8.20 10.59
N LEU A 56 6.23 8.20 10.39
CA LEU A 56 5.54 7.44 9.35
C LEU A 56 4.59 8.35 8.57
N ASN A 57 4.88 8.53 7.28
CA ASN A 57 4.10 9.34 6.35
C ASN A 57 3.44 8.47 5.28
N VAL A 58 2.42 9.04 4.64
CA VAL A 58 1.79 8.48 3.45
C VAL A 58 2.05 9.43 2.30
N LEU A 59 2.61 8.91 1.21
CA LEU A 59 2.88 9.64 -0.02
C LEU A 59 2.00 9.10 -1.15
N SER A 60 1.55 9.99 -2.04
CA SER A 60 0.93 9.61 -3.32
C SER A 60 2.00 9.16 -4.32
N ASP A 61 3.15 9.84 -4.33
CA ASP A 61 4.29 9.59 -5.23
C ASP A 61 5.51 8.97 -4.51
N TRP A 62 6.41 8.36 -5.26
CA TRP A 62 7.67 7.83 -4.73
C TRP A 62 8.59 8.96 -4.22
N SER A 63 9.40 8.66 -3.20
CA SER A 63 10.42 9.58 -2.70
C SER A 63 11.74 8.85 -2.45
N GLU A 64 12.86 9.50 -2.77
CA GLU A 64 14.21 9.03 -2.44
C GLU A 64 14.59 9.27 -0.97
N LYS A 65 13.77 10.01 -0.22
CA LYS A 65 14.05 10.38 1.18
C LYS A 65 13.47 9.35 2.14
N GLY A 66 14.32 8.80 3.01
CA GLY A 66 13.92 7.82 4.01
C GLY A 66 13.65 6.43 3.43
N LEU A 67 13.04 5.56 4.23
CA LEU A 67 12.65 4.22 3.79
C LEU A 67 11.23 4.27 3.23
N VAL A 68 11.09 4.13 1.92
CA VAL A 68 9.78 4.07 1.24
C VAL A 68 9.40 2.62 0.96
N LEU A 69 8.15 2.26 1.28
CA LEU A 69 7.53 0.96 1.01
C LEU A 69 6.28 1.17 0.14
N GLY A 70 6.07 0.31 -0.84
CA GLY A 70 4.91 0.31 -1.74
C GLY A 70 5.30 -0.16 -3.15
N PRO A 71 4.44 0.07 -4.17
CA PRO A 71 3.13 0.72 -4.08
C PRO A 71 2.09 -0.16 -3.36
N PHE A 72 1.26 0.44 -2.50
CA PHE A 72 0.11 -0.23 -1.88
C PHE A 72 -1.22 0.30 -2.44
N TYR A 73 -2.22 -0.56 -2.51
CA TYR A 73 -3.54 -0.22 -3.08
C TYR A 73 -4.33 0.80 -2.23
N LYS A 74 -4.81 1.87 -2.88
CA LYS A 74 -5.63 2.98 -2.33
C LYS A 74 -4.95 3.75 -1.20
N GLU A 75 -4.48 4.96 -1.51
CA GLU A 75 -3.96 5.95 -0.55
C GLU A 75 -4.87 6.15 0.68
N SER A 76 -6.19 6.16 0.50
CA SER A 76 -7.15 6.26 1.62
C SER A 76 -7.09 5.06 2.58
N LYS A 77 -6.78 3.85 2.09
CA LYS A 77 -6.53 2.67 2.92
C LYS A 77 -5.14 2.70 3.54
N ILE A 78 -4.13 3.23 2.84
CA ILE A 78 -2.80 3.44 3.42
C ILE A 78 -2.89 4.41 4.61
N LYS A 79 -3.67 5.49 4.52
CA LYS A 79 -3.96 6.42 5.63
C LYS A 79 -4.66 5.72 6.81
N GLU A 80 -5.72 4.96 6.57
CA GLU A 80 -6.39 4.17 7.62
C GLU A 80 -5.41 3.19 8.33
N ILE A 81 -4.54 2.52 7.56
CA ILE A 81 -3.52 1.61 8.10
C ILE A 81 -2.41 2.37 8.84
N ARG A 82 -1.99 3.55 8.37
CA ARG A 82 -1.04 4.45 9.05
C ARG A 82 -1.52 4.77 10.45
N ASP A 83 -2.79 5.13 10.59
CA ASP A 83 -3.37 5.52 11.88
C ASP A 83 -3.55 4.31 12.81
N ILE A 84 -3.86 3.12 12.27
CA ILE A 84 -3.84 1.87 13.04
C ILE A 84 -2.42 1.56 13.52
N ILE A 85 -1.42 1.58 12.63
CA ILE A 85 0.00 1.37 12.97
C ILE A 85 0.46 2.37 14.04
N ASN A 86 0.12 3.65 13.90
CA ASN A 86 0.45 4.66 14.89
C ASN A 86 -0.25 4.41 16.24
N SER A 87 -1.52 3.99 16.22
CA SER A 87 -2.22 3.61 17.46
C SER A 87 -1.60 2.38 18.13
N VAL A 88 -0.98 1.47 17.38
CA VAL A 88 -0.23 0.32 17.90
C VAL A 88 1.15 0.73 18.40
N TYR A 89 1.97 1.34 17.56
CA TYR A 89 3.40 1.56 17.79
C TYR A 89 3.77 2.96 18.30
N ARG A 90 2.81 3.86 18.54
CA ARG A 90 3.01 5.23 19.04
C ARG A 90 4.19 5.93 18.35
N LEU A 91 4.06 6.07 17.03
CA LEU A 91 5.11 6.65 16.18
C LEU A 91 5.04 8.18 16.20
N ASP A 92 3.84 8.77 16.17
CA ASP A 92 3.67 10.23 16.23
C ASP A 92 3.81 10.71 17.68
N GLY A 93 5.03 11.11 18.07
CA GLY A 93 5.33 11.70 19.38
C GLY A 93 6.78 11.46 19.82
N PRO A 94 7.21 12.03 20.97
CA PRO A 94 8.57 11.85 21.44
C PRO A 94 8.72 10.46 22.08
N LEU A 95 9.63 9.65 21.53
CA LEU A 95 9.83 8.22 21.90
C LEU A 95 9.98 8.00 23.41
N LYS A 96 10.63 8.95 24.11
CA LYS A 96 10.85 8.94 25.57
C LYS A 96 9.56 8.79 26.42
N TYR A 97 8.38 9.13 25.89
CA TYR A 97 7.10 9.04 26.61
C TYR A 97 6.26 7.82 26.22
N ALA A 98 6.70 7.00 25.26
CA ALA A 98 6.12 5.68 25.06
C ALA A 98 6.66 4.72 26.14
N ALA A 99 5.84 3.76 26.58
CA ALA A 99 6.41 2.54 27.14
C ALA A 99 7.06 1.75 26.00
N GLY A 100 8.12 1.00 26.27
CA GLY A 100 8.71 0.10 25.29
C GLY A 100 7.68 -0.92 24.78
N ILE A 101 7.46 -0.97 23.46
CA ILE A 101 6.41 -1.75 22.82
C ILE A 101 6.98 -3.08 22.32
N VAL A 102 8.14 -3.03 21.66
CA VAL A 102 8.79 -4.25 21.13
C VAL A 102 9.75 -4.85 22.16
N ALA A 103 10.47 -4.01 22.90
CA ALA A 103 11.36 -4.39 23.98
C ALA A 103 11.24 -3.38 25.13
N SER A 104 11.61 -3.78 26.35
CA SER A 104 11.61 -2.86 27.50
C SER A 104 12.76 -1.85 27.40
N TYR A 105 12.52 -0.61 27.83
CA TYR A 105 13.59 0.40 27.97
C TYR A 105 14.62 0.09 29.07
N GLN A 106 14.37 -0.95 29.88
CA GLN A 106 15.38 -1.52 30.77
C GLN A 106 16.40 -2.39 30.02
N THR A 107 16.03 -2.91 28.83
CA THR A 107 16.84 -3.83 28.03
C THR A 107 17.45 -3.21 26.77
N VAL A 108 16.81 -2.16 26.22
CA VAL A 108 17.17 -1.56 24.92
C VAL A 108 16.98 -0.04 25.00
N SER A 109 17.81 0.76 24.34
CA SER A 109 17.63 2.22 24.29
C SER A 109 16.33 2.59 23.52
N PRO A 110 15.71 3.75 23.79
CA PRO A 110 14.50 4.17 23.07
C PRO A 110 14.67 4.27 21.54
N GLU A 111 15.88 4.58 21.07
CA GLU A 111 16.21 4.63 19.64
C GLU A 111 16.28 3.22 19.02
N ALA A 112 17.00 2.29 19.65
CA ALA A 112 17.09 0.92 19.15
C ALA A 112 15.75 0.16 19.27
N GLU A 113 14.91 0.49 20.26
CA GLU A 113 13.54 -0.03 20.35
C GLU A 113 12.63 0.53 19.25
N PHE A 114 12.82 1.79 18.85
CA PHE A 114 12.14 2.38 17.70
C PHE A 114 12.54 1.73 16.37
N ASP A 115 13.83 1.40 16.18
CA ASP A 115 14.28 0.62 15.02
C ASP A 115 13.63 -0.78 14.98
N LEU A 116 13.44 -1.41 16.15
CA LEU A 116 12.67 -2.67 16.25
C LEU A 116 11.20 -2.48 15.85
N ARG A 117 10.54 -1.37 16.25
CA ARG A 117 9.17 -1.04 15.77
C ARG A 117 9.13 -0.95 14.25
N ILE A 118 10.04 -0.19 13.62
CA ILE A 118 10.10 -0.08 12.15
C ILE A 118 10.32 -1.44 11.51
N LYS A 119 11.25 -2.25 12.02
CA LYS A 119 11.56 -3.58 11.50
C LYS A 119 10.34 -4.51 11.51
N GLU A 120 9.56 -4.48 12.59
CA GLU A 120 8.35 -5.29 12.77
C GLU A 120 7.18 -4.83 11.89
N ILE A 121 7.00 -3.52 11.72
CA ILE A 121 6.03 -2.94 10.79
C ILE A 121 6.41 -3.33 9.35
N LYS A 122 7.69 -3.16 8.98
CA LYS A 122 8.21 -3.48 7.64
C LYS A 122 7.98 -4.96 7.28
N SER A 123 8.38 -5.90 8.15
CA SER A 123 8.21 -7.33 7.88
C SER A 123 6.73 -7.71 7.79
N THR A 124 5.86 -7.10 8.60
CA THR A 124 4.42 -7.35 8.50
C THR A 124 3.81 -6.80 7.20
N LEU A 125 4.19 -5.60 6.76
CA LEU A 125 3.70 -5.00 5.52
C LEU A 125 4.14 -5.73 4.24
N ILE A 126 5.36 -6.30 4.25
CA ILE A 126 5.89 -7.13 3.17
C ILE A 126 5.24 -8.53 3.17
N GLY A 127 4.80 -9.00 4.34
CA GLY A 127 4.11 -10.29 4.52
C GLY A 127 4.98 -11.41 5.09
N ASP A 128 6.18 -11.08 5.56
CA ASP A 128 7.14 -12.01 6.21
C ASP A 128 6.77 -12.30 7.67
N SER A 129 5.88 -11.51 8.28
CA SER A 129 5.50 -11.60 9.69
C SER A 129 4.02 -11.27 9.92
N THR A 130 3.47 -11.76 11.02
CA THR A 130 2.12 -11.42 11.51
C THR A 130 2.15 -10.50 12.74
N ALA A 131 3.31 -9.98 13.13
CA ALA A 131 3.50 -9.43 14.47
C ALA A 131 2.64 -8.17 14.77
N LEU A 132 2.41 -7.27 13.78
CA LEU A 132 1.40 -6.20 13.92
C LEU A 132 -0.01 -6.74 14.19
N LEU A 133 -0.42 -7.87 13.59
CA LEU A 133 -1.72 -8.49 13.86
C LEU A 133 -1.77 -9.06 15.29
N THR A 134 -0.70 -9.75 15.71
CA THR A 134 -0.57 -10.29 17.08
C THR A 134 -0.66 -9.18 18.13
N ARG A 135 -0.02 -8.01 17.92
CA ARG A 135 -0.14 -6.86 18.84
C ARG A 135 -1.52 -6.22 18.89
N ILE A 136 -2.30 -6.34 17.83
CA ILE A 136 -3.71 -5.91 17.86
C ILE A 136 -4.54 -6.95 18.64
N GLU A 137 -4.29 -8.24 18.42
CA GLU A 137 -4.95 -9.34 19.15
C GLU A 137 -4.68 -9.28 20.66
N GLU A 138 -3.44 -9.02 21.09
CA GLU A 138 -3.09 -8.76 22.49
C GLU A 138 -3.95 -7.66 23.12
N ARG A 139 -4.35 -6.63 22.35
CA ARG A 139 -5.20 -5.53 22.83
C ARG A 139 -6.66 -5.90 22.88
N VAL A 140 -7.14 -6.71 21.94
CA VAL A 140 -8.48 -7.32 22.00
C VAL A 140 -8.57 -8.19 23.27
N GLN A 141 -7.57 -9.01 23.55
CA GLN A 141 -7.50 -9.82 24.78
C GLN A 141 -7.42 -8.94 26.04
N ALA A 142 -6.56 -7.93 26.07
CA ALA A 142 -6.41 -7.03 27.22
C ALA A 142 -7.66 -6.16 27.50
N ALA A 143 -8.43 -5.78 26.47
CA ALA A 143 -9.73 -5.11 26.64
C ALA A 143 -10.79 -6.10 27.16
N THR A 144 -10.83 -7.31 26.59
CA THR A 144 -11.76 -8.38 27.01
C THR A 144 -11.54 -8.81 28.47
N GLN A 145 -10.29 -8.90 28.92
CA GLN A 145 -9.93 -9.16 30.32
C GLN A 145 -10.37 -8.06 31.30
N ARG A 146 -10.70 -6.86 30.79
CA ARG A 146 -11.21 -5.72 31.57
C ARG A 146 -12.73 -5.55 31.41
N GLU A 147 -13.39 -6.49 30.73
CA GLU A 147 -14.81 -6.44 30.38
C GLU A 147 -15.20 -5.22 29.50
N ASP A 148 -14.20 -4.58 28.86
CA ASP A 148 -14.39 -3.47 27.92
C ASP A 148 -14.65 -4.02 26.51
N TYR A 149 -15.89 -4.48 26.30
CA TYR A 149 -16.33 -5.06 25.04
C TYR A 149 -16.39 -4.04 23.89
N GLU A 150 -16.58 -2.75 24.18
CA GLU A 150 -16.59 -1.71 23.14
C GLU A 150 -15.17 -1.49 22.59
N ALA A 151 -14.17 -1.27 23.45
CA ALA A 151 -12.79 -1.16 23.00
C ALA A 151 -12.29 -2.46 22.36
N SER A 152 -12.70 -3.62 22.87
CA SER A 152 -12.40 -4.92 22.28
C SER A 152 -12.91 -5.03 20.84
N ALA A 153 -14.17 -4.65 20.59
CA ALA A 153 -14.77 -4.62 19.25
C ALA A 153 -14.08 -3.60 18.32
N GLN A 154 -13.69 -2.42 18.83
CA GLN A 154 -12.93 -1.43 18.06
C GLN A 154 -11.55 -1.96 17.66
N TRP A 155 -10.80 -2.63 18.55
CA TRP A 155 -9.53 -3.27 18.22
C TRP A 155 -9.69 -4.43 17.24
N TRP A 156 -10.75 -5.23 17.38
CA TRP A 156 -11.06 -6.31 16.45
C TRP A 156 -11.37 -5.78 15.04
N GLN A 157 -12.10 -4.67 14.91
CA GLN A 157 -12.34 -4.04 13.61
C GLN A 157 -11.02 -3.55 12.97
N LYS A 158 -10.09 -2.99 13.76
CA LYS A 158 -8.75 -2.63 13.29
C LYS A 158 -7.97 -3.86 12.80
N TYR A 159 -8.01 -4.99 13.54
CA TYR A 159 -7.42 -6.25 13.11
C TYR A 159 -7.94 -6.67 11.74
N LEU A 160 -9.26 -6.68 11.56
CA LEU A 160 -9.90 -7.05 10.28
C LEU A 160 -9.52 -6.10 9.14
N THR A 161 -9.40 -4.80 9.39
CA THR A 161 -8.89 -3.83 8.40
C THR A 161 -7.45 -4.16 7.98
N VAL A 162 -6.54 -4.38 8.94
CA VAL A 162 -5.14 -4.74 8.63
C VAL A 162 -5.05 -6.07 7.90
N GLN A 163 -5.76 -7.10 8.36
CA GLN A 163 -5.76 -8.43 7.74
C GLN A 163 -6.25 -8.39 6.29
N ARG A 164 -7.33 -7.64 6.00
CA ARG A 164 -7.84 -7.44 4.62
C ARG A 164 -6.83 -6.69 3.75
N PHE A 165 -6.18 -5.65 4.30
CA PHE A 165 -5.15 -4.88 3.59
C PHE A 165 -3.95 -5.76 3.22
N LEU A 166 -3.39 -6.52 4.18
CA LEU A 166 -2.27 -7.43 3.93
C LEU A 166 -2.63 -8.53 2.92
N ARG A 167 -3.84 -9.10 3.00
CA ARG A 167 -4.31 -10.10 2.02
C ARG A 167 -4.40 -9.51 0.61
N ARG A 168 -4.93 -8.29 0.46
CA ARG A 168 -4.99 -7.60 -0.84
C ARG A 168 -3.59 -7.22 -1.33
N ASN A 169 -2.71 -6.76 -0.45
CA ASN A 169 -1.33 -6.45 -0.81
C ASN A 169 -0.56 -7.68 -1.30
N LYS A 170 -0.71 -8.83 -0.64
CA LYS A 170 -0.10 -10.09 -1.08
C LYS A 170 -0.54 -10.49 -2.49
N GLN A 171 -1.83 -10.29 -2.83
CA GLN A 171 -2.32 -10.50 -4.20
C GLN A 171 -1.68 -9.55 -5.20
N VAL A 172 -1.56 -8.26 -4.86
CA VAL A 172 -0.91 -7.24 -5.72
C VAL A 172 0.59 -7.55 -5.92
N LEU A 173 1.32 -7.89 -4.85
CA LEU A 173 2.73 -8.27 -4.93
C LEU A 173 2.94 -9.54 -5.77
N GLN A 174 2.06 -10.54 -5.65
CA GLN A 174 2.09 -11.74 -6.49
C GLN A 174 1.78 -11.42 -7.96
N ILE A 175 0.88 -10.48 -8.24
CA ILE A 175 0.61 -10.00 -9.60
C ILE A 175 1.84 -9.28 -10.16
N ILE A 176 2.46 -8.38 -9.41
CA ILE A 176 3.69 -7.66 -9.80
C ILE A 176 4.85 -8.63 -10.05
N GLN A 177 5.06 -9.63 -9.20
CA GLN A 177 6.10 -10.65 -9.39
C GLN A 177 5.85 -11.54 -10.62
N ASN A 178 4.58 -11.75 -11.00
CA ASN A 178 4.21 -12.57 -12.16
C ASN A 178 4.09 -11.76 -13.47
N GLN A 179 3.95 -10.43 -13.41
CA GLN A 179 3.78 -9.58 -14.59
C GLN A 179 5.13 -9.23 -15.23
N ARG A 180 5.54 -10.10 -16.15
CA ARG A 180 6.57 -9.82 -17.15
C ARG A 180 6.04 -8.79 -18.15
N PHE A 181 6.86 -7.79 -18.48
CA PHE A 181 6.61 -6.87 -19.60
C PHE A 181 7.96 -6.45 -20.19
N VAL A 182 8.07 -6.25 -21.52
CA VAL A 182 9.28 -5.75 -22.20
C VAL A 182 8.87 -5.05 -23.50
N GLY A 183 9.57 -3.97 -23.88
CA GLY A 183 9.47 -3.33 -25.19
C GLY A 183 10.46 -2.18 -25.33
N ILE A 184 11.30 -2.22 -26.37
CA ILE A 184 12.16 -1.08 -26.78
C ILE A 184 11.95 -0.89 -28.27
N LEU A 185 11.45 0.28 -28.65
CA LEU A 185 11.25 0.69 -30.04
C LEU A 185 12.09 1.95 -30.31
N PRO A 186 12.93 1.96 -31.37
CA PRO A 186 13.69 3.13 -31.76
C PRO A 186 12.85 4.05 -32.66
N ASP A 187 12.86 5.35 -32.39
CA ASP A 187 12.50 6.36 -33.40
C ASP A 187 13.39 7.62 -33.27
N GLN A 188 13.73 8.20 -34.43
CA GLN A 188 14.45 9.48 -34.60
C GLN A 188 15.63 9.76 -33.62
N GLY A 189 16.50 8.77 -33.40
CA GLY A 189 17.81 8.97 -32.74
C GLY A 189 17.78 9.09 -31.21
N LYS A 190 16.68 8.70 -30.56
CA LYS A 190 16.60 8.52 -29.10
C LYS A 190 16.18 7.09 -28.76
N PHE A 191 16.62 6.60 -27.60
CA PHE A 191 16.26 5.27 -27.08
C PHE A 191 15.27 5.41 -25.91
N TYR A 192 14.21 4.59 -25.90
CA TYR A 192 13.24 4.49 -24.80
C TYR A 192 13.17 3.05 -24.27
N CYS A 193 13.32 2.84 -22.96
CA CYS A 193 13.51 1.51 -22.38
C CYS A 193 12.32 0.99 -21.54
N TYR A 194 11.82 -0.20 -21.87
CA TYR A 194 11.03 -1.10 -21.00
C TYR A 194 11.51 -2.54 -21.28
N LEU A 195 11.63 -3.50 -20.37
CA LEU A 195 11.69 -3.56 -18.90
C LEU A 195 12.62 -4.77 -18.60
N TYR A 196 12.66 -5.36 -17.39
CA TYR A 196 13.41 -6.62 -17.19
C TYR A 196 12.85 -7.53 -16.07
N VAL A 197 13.13 -8.83 -16.17
CA VAL A 197 12.64 -9.92 -15.30
C VAL A 197 13.81 -10.53 -14.51
N LYS A 198 13.56 -11.10 -13.32
CA LYS A 198 14.56 -11.91 -12.60
C LYS A 198 14.02 -13.31 -12.27
N GLY A 199 14.67 -14.34 -12.81
CA GLY A 199 14.28 -15.74 -12.67
C GLY A 199 15.22 -16.69 -13.42
N GLU A 200 16.52 -16.59 -13.09
CA GLU A 200 17.66 -17.38 -13.60
C GLU A 200 18.05 -17.18 -15.08
N ILE A 201 19.31 -17.53 -15.38
CA ILE A 201 20.05 -17.37 -16.64
C ILE A 201 20.23 -18.75 -17.27
#